data_AF-A0A820MFJ3-F1
#
_entry.id   AF-A0A820MFJ3-F1
#
_cell.length_a   1.000
_cell.length_b   1.000
_cell.length_c   1.000
_cell.angle_alpha   90.00
_cell.angle_beta   90.00
_cell.angle_gamma   90.00
#
_symmetry.space_group_name_H-M   'P 1'
#
loop_
_entity.id
_entity.type
_entity.pdbx_description
1 polymer ?
#
loop_
_entity_poly.entity_id
_entity_poly.type
_entity_poly.pdbx_seq_one_letter_code
_entity_poly.pdbx_strand_id
1 'polypeptide(L)'
;MNQINSKLRTLINTPFDESDLSIQVITWSNDGQSLFLELSQNGNHAIFKAVHILISNETVLWSVVDTGTWHDINLHPNDSQILLATHDNFIQPTNIVLRQSDIKIPITKHNDQLIKKSHFSYNYDEFTFFGAQNKTIHGWHLLSVNSTEKKAPIAFSNLWWPTK
;
A
#
# COMPACT_ATOMS: atom_id res chain seq x y z
N MET A 1 -12.68 23.68 26.76
CA MET A 1 -13.28 22.38 27.11
C MET A 1 -14.48 22.18 26.17
N ASN A 2 -14.52 21.41 25.08
CA ASN A 2 -13.66 20.43 24.39
C ASN A 2 -14.10 20.50 22.90
N GLN A 3 -13.33 20.95 21.90
CA GLN A 3 -12.22 20.28 21.20
C GLN A 3 -12.44 18.81 20.72
N ILE A 4 -13.65 18.42 20.33
CA ILE A 4 -13.87 17.10 19.67
C ILE A 4 -14.48 17.19 18.25
N ASN A 5 -14.85 18.39 17.77
CA ASN A 5 -15.51 18.53 16.46
C ASN A 5 -14.60 18.81 15.26
N SER A 6 -13.27 18.58 15.35
CA SER A 6 -12.34 18.86 14.23
C SER A 6 -11.75 17.63 13.52
N LYS A 7 -12.05 16.40 13.95
CA LYS A 7 -11.61 15.16 13.28
C LYS A 7 -12.66 14.49 12.38
N LEU A 8 -13.86 15.06 12.28
CA LEU A 8 -14.99 14.56 11.49
C LEU A 8 -15.07 15.15 10.07
N ARG A 9 -13.93 15.52 9.49
CA ARG A 9 -13.84 15.83 8.06
C ARG A 9 -13.55 14.55 7.30
N THR A 10 -14.61 14.02 6.69
CA THR A 10 -14.61 13.55 5.31
C THR A 10 -13.23 13.07 4.82
N LEU A 11 -12.94 11.78 4.99
CA LEU A 11 -11.82 11.10 4.31
C LEU A 11 -12.13 10.83 2.82
N ILE A 12 -12.84 11.78 2.20
CA ILE A 12 -12.86 12.02 0.75
C ILE A 12 -12.05 13.30 0.44
N ASN A 13 -11.41 13.93 1.45
CA ASN A 13 -10.55 15.11 1.31
C ASN A 13 -9.07 14.84 1.66
N THR A 14 -8.62 13.59 1.72
CA THR A 14 -7.27 13.36 1.20
C THR A 14 -7.37 13.66 -0.28
N PRO A 15 -6.52 14.51 -0.88
CA PRO A 15 -6.40 14.52 -2.32
C PRO A 15 -5.90 13.12 -2.66
N PHE A 16 -6.83 12.20 -2.94
CA PHE A 16 -6.54 11.10 -3.82
C PHE A 16 -6.10 11.82 -5.08
N ASP A 17 -4.80 11.78 -5.33
CA ASP A 17 -4.30 12.05 -6.66
C ASP A 17 -5.17 11.15 -7.55
N GLU A 18 -5.99 11.73 -8.43
CA GLU A 18 -7.01 11.00 -9.23
C GLU A 18 -6.38 9.95 -10.18
N SER A 19 -5.08 9.68 -10.02
CA SER A 19 -4.30 8.68 -10.70
C SER A 19 -4.66 7.28 -10.19
N ASP A 20 -5.64 6.70 -10.88
CA ASP A 20 -5.88 5.26 -10.99
C ASP A 20 -6.22 4.52 -9.68
N LEU A 21 -7.48 4.63 -9.25
CA LEU A 21 -8.08 3.76 -8.22
C LEU A 21 -8.65 2.49 -8.85
N SER A 22 -7.90 1.84 -9.75
CA SER A 22 -8.32 0.55 -10.31
C SER A 22 -8.45 -0.48 -9.19
N ILE A 23 -9.64 -1.08 -9.12
CA ILE A 23 -9.94 -2.17 -8.20
C ILE A 23 -9.35 -3.46 -8.77
N GLN A 24 -8.50 -4.12 -7.98
CA GLN A 24 -7.93 -5.43 -8.34
C GLN A 24 -8.69 -6.57 -7.67
N VAL A 25 -9.05 -6.39 -6.40
CA VAL A 25 -9.71 -7.42 -5.58
C VAL A 25 -10.81 -6.78 -4.74
N ILE A 26 -11.92 -7.51 -4.61
CA ILE A 26 -13.06 -7.17 -3.75
C ILE A 26 -13.33 -8.37 -2.84
N THR A 27 -13.35 -8.15 -1.53
CA THR A 27 -13.64 -9.18 -0.53
C THR A 27 -14.67 -8.66 0.47
N TRP A 28 -15.75 -9.41 0.69
CA TRP A 28 -16.73 -9.09 1.74
C TRP A 28 -16.22 -9.46 3.12
N SER A 29 -16.58 -8.66 4.13
CA SER A 29 -16.53 -9.13 5.51
C SER A 29 -17.51 -10.28 5.74
N ASN A 30 -17.20 -11.18 6.67
CA ASN A 30 -18.03 -12.36 6.92
C ASN A 30 -19.44 -12.02 7.45
N ASP A 31 -19.61 -10.85 8.06
CA ASP A 31 -20.90 -10.32 8.51
C ASP A 31 -21.65 -9.53 7.42
N GLY A 32 -21.06 -9.36 6.23
CA GLY A 32 -21.62 -8.61 5.11
C GLY A 32 -21.72 -7.10 5.33
N GLN A 33 -21.17 -6.55 6.41
CA GLN A 33 -21.30 -5.12 6.75
C GLN A 33 -20.22 -4.24 6.10
N SER A 34 -19.16 -4.82 5.56
CA SER A 34 -18.01 -4.11 5.00
C SER A 34 -17.46 -4.79 3.75
N LEU A 35 -16.83 -3.99 2.90
CA LEU A 35 -16.02 -4.46 1.77
C LEU A 35 -14.56 -4.13 2.01
N PHE A 36 -13.68 -5.04 1.66
CA PHE A 36 -12.25 -4.80 1.57
C PHE A 36 -11.88 -4.74 0.09
N LEU A 37 -11.18 -3.67 -0.28
CA LEU A 37 -10.81 -3.35 -1.64
C LEU A 37 -9.29 -3.28 -1.74
N GLU A 38 -8.72 -3.99 -2.69
CA GLU A 38 -7.35 -3.75 -3.13
C GLU A 38 -7.39 -2.71 -4.26
N LEU A 39 -6.80 -1.55 -4.00
CA LEU A 39 -6.75 -0.44 -4.95
C LEU A 39 -5.30 -0.10 -5.28
N SER A 40 -5.04 0.21 -6.55
CA SER A 40 -3.81 0.88 -6.96
C SER A 40 -3.75 2.28 -6.32
N GLN A 41 -2.62 2.62 -5.70
CA GLN A 41 -2.39 3.94 -5.11
C GLN A 41 -0.90 4.27 -5.15
N ASN A 42 -0.54 5.39 -5.78
CA ASN A 42 0.84 5.91 -5.86
C ASN A 42 1.86 4.87 -6.37
N GLY A 43 1.43 3.98 -7.28
CA GLY A 43 2.24 2.89 -7.82
C GLY A 43 2.44 1.68 -6.90
N ASN A 44 1.79 1.66 -5.74
CA ASN A 44 1.63 0.50 -4.87
C ASN A 44 0.19 -0.03 -4.95
N HIS A 45 -0.06 -1.16 -4.29
CA HIS A 45 -1.40 -1.67 -4.04
C HIS A 45 -1.68 -1.58 -2.54
N ALA A 46 -2.79 -0.94 -2.18
CA ALA A 46 -3.19 -0.71 -0.80
C ALA A 46 -4.55 -1.35 -0.53
N ILE A 47 -4.75 -1.78 0.71
CA ILE A 47 -6.03 -2.34 1.16
C ILE A 47 -6.83 -1.23 1.82
N PHE A 48 -8.05 -1.05 1.32
CA PHE A 48 -9.05 -0.18 1.91
C PHE A 48 -10.22 -0.99 2.45
N LYS A 49 -10.83 -0.49 3.52
CA LYS A 49 -12.10 -0.97 4.03
C LYS A 49 -13.17 0.06 3.69
N ALA A 50 -14.28 -0.38 3.11
CA ALA A 50 -15.48 0.41 2.90
C ALA A 50 -16.57 -0.07 3.88
N VAL A 51 -17.25 0.87 4.56
CA VAL A 51 -18.41 0.56 5.43
C VAL A 51 -19.58 1.50 5.15
N HIS A 52 -20.72 1.23 5.80
CA HIS A 52 -22.00 1.92 5.58
C HIS A 52 -22.56 1.79 4.15
N ILE A 53 -22.10 0.78 3.42
CA ILE A 53 -22.37 0.55 1.99
C ILE A 53 -23.86 0.31 1.70
N LEU A 54 -24.59 -0.28 2.66
CA LEU A 54 -26.01 -0.66 2.51
C LEU A 54 -26.99 0.22 3.31
N ILE A 55 -26.48 1.06 4.21
CA ILE A 55 -27.29 1.71 5.25
C ILE A 55 -27.37 3.23 5.04
N SER A 56 -26.44 3.80 4.27
CA SER A 56 -26.38 5.25 4.06
C SER A 56 -26.03 5.60 2.62
N ASN A 57 -26.31 6.86 2.25
CA ASN A 57 -25.86 7.42 0.96
C ASN A 57 -24.37 7.75 0.95
N GLU A 58 -23.66 7.55 2.07
CA GLU A 58 -22.26 7.92 2.25
C GLU A 58 -21.43 6.67 2.57
N THR A 59 -20.85 6.06 1.54
CA THR A 59 -19.82 5.04 1.75
C THR A 59 -18.56 5.73 2.27
N VAL A 60 -18.04 5.26 3.39
CA VAL A 60 -16.76 5.75 3.93
C VAL A 60 -15.69 4.70 3.66
N LEU A 61 -14.51 5.16 3.24
CA LEU A 61 -13.36 4.34 2.89
C LEU A 61 -12.18 4.68 3.82
N TRP A 62 -11.57 3.69 4.48
CA TRP A 62 -10.36 3.86 5.29
C TRP A 62 -9.25 2.98 4.75
N SER A 63 -8.03 3.52 4.69
CA SER A 63 -6.86 2.67 4.48
C SER A 63 -6.65 1.76 5.67
N VAL A 64 -6.46 0.48 5.41
CA VAL A 64 -6.13 -0.56 6.40
C VAL A 64 -4.61 -0.74 6.47
N VAL A 65 -3.94 -0.54 5.34
CA VAL A 65 -2.48 -0.62 5.18
C VAL A 65 -2.04 0.38 4.11
N ASP A 66 -0.97 1.11 4.38
CA ASP A 66 -0.50 2.22 3.53
C ASP A 66 0.98 2.13 3.13
N THR A 67 1.73 1.14 3.64
CA THR A 67 3.15 0.97 3.29
C THR A 67 3.43 -0.31 2.50
N GLY A 68 4.13 -0.17 1.38
CA GLY A 68 4.44 -1.26 0.45
C GLY A 68 3.21 -1.73 -0.32
N THR A 69 3.33 -2.90 -0.94
CA THR A 69 2.34 -3.44 -1.86
C THR A 69 1.65 -4.64 -1.22
N TRP A 70 0.33 -4.60 -1.17
CA TRP A 70 -0.51 -5.62 -0.53
C TRP A 70 -1.49 -6.23 -1.54
N HIS A 71 -1.59 -7.56 -1.55
CA HIS A 71 -2.50 -8.28 -2.44
C HIS A 71 -3.15 -9.50 -1.77
N ASP A 72 -4.04 -10.18 -2.50
CA ASP A 72 -4.58 -11.52 -2.18
C ASP A 72 -5.19 -11.64 -0.78
N ILE A 73 -6.07 -10.70 -0.44
CA ILE A 73 -6.65 -10.57 0.90
C ILE A 73 -7.56 -11.76 1.24
N ASN A 74 -7.38 -12.32 2.43
CA ASN A 74 -8.30 -13.25 3.08
C ASN A 74 -8.58 -12.80 4.51
N LEU A 75 -9.85 -12.75 4.90
CA LEU A 75 -10.23 -12.34 6.24
C LEU A 75 -10.27 -13.54 7.19
N HIS A 76 -9.91 -13.32 8.44
CA HIS A 76 -10.09 -14.36 9.46
C HIS A 76 -11.59 -14.64 9.67
N PRO A 77 -12.01 -15.92 9.80
CA PRO A 77 -13.43 -16.30 9.84
C PRO A 77 -14.25 -15.58 10.92
N ASN A 78 -13.63 -15.31 12.07
CA ASN A 78 -14.34 -14.80 13.26
C ASN A 78 -13.88 -13.41 13.71
N ASP A 79 -12.91 -12.80 13.01
CA ASP A 79 -12.36 -11.49 13.42
C ASP A 79 -11.97 -10.69 12.17
N SER A 80 -12.78 -9.68 11.83
CA SER A 80 -12.55 -8.83 10.65
C SER A 80 -11.38 -7.85 10.80
N GLN A 81 -10.74 -7.80 11.97
CA GLN A 81 -9.52 -7.03 12.20
C GLN A 81 -8.25 -7.84 11.89
N ILE A 82 -8.39 -9.15 11.67
CA ILE A 82 -7.31 -10.03 11.29
C ILE A 82 -7.45 -10.37 9.81
N LEU A 83 -6.42 -10.05 9.03
CA LEU A 83 -6.35 -10.42 7.63
C LEU A 83 -5.07 -11.18 7.34
N LEU A 84 -5.18 -12.11 6.40
CA LEU A 84 -4.09 -12.76 5.72
C LEU A 84 -3.94 -12.10 4.34
N ALA A 85 -2.74 -11.72 3.96
CA ALA A 85 -2.48 -11.11 2.67
C ALA A 85 -1.08 -11.46 2.18
N THR A 86 -0.81 -11.25 0.90
CA THR A 86 0.56 -11.16 0.39
C THR A 86 1.05 -9.72 0.55
N HIS A 87 2.32 -9.56 0.94
CA HIS A 87 2.97 -8.27 1.12
C HIS A 87 4.38 -8.29 0.56
N ASP A 88 4.73 -7.28 -0.23
CA ASP A 88 6.09 -6.98 -0.67
C ASP A 88 6.39 -5.48 -0.67
N ASN A 89 7.68 -5.18 -0.85
CA ASN A 89 8.17 -3.84 -1.16
C ASN A 89 9.54 -3.96 -1.85
N PHE A 90 10.18 -2.83 -2.13
CA PHE A 90 11.48 -2.77 -2.80
C PHE A 90 12.60 -3.62 -2.17
N ILE A 91 12.54 -3.81 -0.85
CA ILE A 91 13.63 -4.43 -0.08
C ILE A 91 13.24 -5.78 0.51
N GLN A 92 11.98 -6.15 0.40
CA GLN A 92 11.41 -7.38 0.95
C GLN A 92 10.62 -8.11 -0.14
N PRO A 93 10.98 -9.36 -0.45
CA PRO A 93 10.24 -10.18 -1.41
C PRO A 93 8.83 -10.48 -0.90
N THR A 94 7.95 -10.87 -1.81
CA THR A 94 6.57 -11.24 -1.50
C THR A 94 6.53 -12.36 -0.47
N ASN A 95 5.85 -12.06 0.64
CA ASN A 95 5.58 -12.99 1.72
C ASN A 95 4.09 -13.00 2.04
N ILE A 96 3.62 -14.13 2.55
CA ILE A 96 2.31 -14.22 3.17
C ILE A 96 2.45 -13.67 4.58
N VAL A 97 1.64 -12.68 4.91
CA VAL A 97 1.64 -11.99 6.19
C VAL A 97 0.28 -12.10 6.84
N LEU A 98 0.28 -12.30 8.16
CA LEU A 98 -0.86 -12.07 9.02
C LEU A 98 -0.79 -10.64 9.53
N ARG A 99 -1.89 -9.91 9.44
CA ARG A 99 -2.00 -8.52 9.87
C ARG A 99 -3.15 -8.39 10.86
N GLN A 100 -2.87 -7.71 11.98
CA GLN A 100 -3.87 -7.31 12.96
C GLN A 100 -3.56 -5.90 13.48
N SER A 101 -4.49 -4.95 13.31
CA SER A 101 -4.37 -3.56 13.78
C SER A 101 -3.14 -2.80 13.33
N ASP A 102 -1.98 -2.83 14.01
CA ASP A 102 -0.66 -2.27 13.57
C ASP A 102 0.45 -3.34 13.50
N ILE A 103 0.12 -4.57 13.88
CA ILE A 103 1.04 -5.70 13.90
C ILE A 103 1.01 -6.41 12.54
N LYS A 104 2.20 -6.68 11.99
CA LYS A 104 2.42 -7.49 10.79
C LYS A 104 3.35 -8.66 11.13
N ILE A 105 2.88 -9.88 10.92
CA ILE A 105 3.60 -11.12 11.21
C ILE A 105 3.80 -11.89 9.91
N PRO A 106 5.05 -12.04 9.41
CA PRO A 106 5.29 -12.89 8.25
C PRO A 106 5.07 -14.36 8.62
N ILE A 107 4.15 -15.02 7.91
CA ILE A 107 3.91 -16.47 8.01
C ILE A 107 4.96 -17.21 7.18
N THR A 108 5.28 -16.65 6.00
CA THR A 108 6.32 -17.18 5.14
C THR A 108 7.54 -16.26 5.12
N LYS A 109 8.67 -16.82 4.68
CA LYS A 109 9.99 -16.17 4.66
C LYS A 109 10.69 -16.45 3.33
N HIS A 110 9.95 -16.24 2.24
CA HIS A 110 10.41 -16.50 0.89
C HIS A 110 11.67 -15.67 0.61
N ASN A 111 12.72 -16.33 0.15
CA ASN A 111 13.99 -15.70 -0.24
C ASN A 111 14.73 -14.90 0.86
N ASP A 112 14.31 -14.96 2.13
CA ASP A 112 14.97 -14.27 3.24
C ASP A 112 16.49 -14.55 3.29
N GLN A 113 16.89 -15.80 3.05
CA GLN A 113 18.31 -16.18 3.05
C GLN A 113 19.09 -15.59 1.89
N LEU A 114 18.46 -15.42 0.72
CA LEU A 114 19.08 -14.82 -0.46
C LEU A 114 19.22 -13.31 -0.27
N ILE A 115 18.16 -12.66 0.23
CA ILE A 115 18.17 -11.23 0.57
C ILE A 115 19.26 -10.92 1.60
N LYS A 116 19.36 -11.71 2.68
CA LYS A 116 20.42 -11.55 3.68
C LYS A 116 21.85 -11.67 3.15
N LYS A 117 22.05 -12.39 2.05
CA LYS A 117 23.37 -12.56 1.40
C LYS A 117 23.64 -11.50 0.33
N SER A 118 22.61 -10.82 -0.14
CA SER A 118 22.73 -9.80 -1.17
C SER A 118 23.17 -8.47 -0.59
N HIS A 119 23.97 -7.75 -1.36
CA HIS A 119 24.51 -6.45 -1.01
C HIS A 119 23.78 -5.38 -1.84
N PHE A 120 22.52 -5.11 -1.50
CA PHE A 120 21.74 -4.00 -2.06
C PHE A 120 21.33 -3.03 -0.94
N SER A 121 20.97 -1.81 -1.31
CA SER A 121 20.60 -0.80 -0.32
C SER A 121 19.22 -1.09 0.24
N TYR A 122 19.09 -1.08 1.56
CA TYR A 122 17.79 -1.13 2.23
C TYR A 122 17.20 0.28 2.41
N ASN A 123 17.95 1.31 2.05
CA ASN A 123 17.53 2.70 2.10
C ASN A 123 16.98 3.10 0.74
N TYR A 124 15.68 3.34 0.71
CA TYR A 124 14.98 3.91 -0.42
C TYR A 124 14.03 5.00 0.07
N ASP A 125 13.85 6.03 -0.75
CA ASP A 125 12.96 7.14 -0.48
C ASP A 125 11.86 7.18 -1.55
N GLU A 126 10.62 7.35 -1.11
CA GLU A 126 9.52 7.70 -2.01
C GLU A 126 9.63 9.18 -2.36
N PHE A 127 9.41 9.51 -3.62
CA PHE A 127 9.36 10.90 -4.07
C PHE A 127 8.22 11.12 -5.05
N THR A 128 7.69 12.33 -5.01
CA THR A 128 6.66 12.78 -5.93
C THR A 128 7.10 14.08 -6.58
N PHE A 129 6.86 14.22 -7.87
CA PHE A 129 7.08 15.49 -8.57
C PHE A 129 6.04 15.69 -9.66
N PHE A 130 5.80 16.93 -10.05
CA PHE A 130 4.95 17.22 -11.20
C PHE A 130 5.75 17.02 -12.49
N GLY A 131 5.35 16.01 -13.26
CA GLY A 131 5.87 15.75 -14.58
C GLY A 131 5.31 16.71 -15.63
N ALA A 132 5.61 16.41 -16.90
CA ALA A 132 4.99 17.14 -18.01
C ALA A 132 3.46 17.06 -17.91
N GLN A 133 2.77 18.13 -18.34
CA GLN A 133 1.30 18.22 -18.33
C GLN A 133 0.65 18.23 -16.94
N ASN A 134 1.36 18.69 -15.90
CA ASN A 134 0.87 18.76 -14.52
C ASN A 134 0.39 17.41 -13.96
N LYS A 135 0.90 16.30 -14.49
CA LYS A 135 0.65 14.97 -13.93
C LYS A 135 1.61 14.73 -12.78
N THR A 136 1.09 14.34 -11.63
CA THR A 136 1.89 13.86 -10.51
C THR A 136 2.55 12.55 -10.92
N ILE A 137 3.87 12.48 -10.77
CA ILE A 137 4.67 11.27 -10.95
C ILE A 137 5.11 10.81 -9.57
N HIS A 138 4.85 9.54 -9.29
CA HIS A 138 5.31 8.84 -8.09
C HIS A 138 6.50 7.96 -8.47
N GLY A 139 7.52 7.94 -7.61
CA GLY A 139 8.71 7.14 -7.85
C GLY A 139 9.45 6.81 -6.58
N TRP A 140 10.41 5.90 -6.72
CA TRP A 140 11.28 5.47 -5.64
C TRP A 140 12.73 5.73 -6.02
N HIS A 141 13.47 6.26 -5.06
CA HIS A 141 14.90 6.47 -5.18
C HIS A 141 15.62 5.47 -4.30
N LEU A 142 16.34 4.54 -4.93
CA LEU A 142 17.19 3.58 -4.25
C LEU A 142 18.62 4.11 -4.18
N LEU A 143 19.14 4.29 -2.97
CA LEU A 143 20.53 4.71 -2.77
C LEU A 143 21.49 3.55 -3.07
N SER A 144 22.76 3.85 -3.34
CA SER A 144 23.78 2.80 -3.41
C SER A 144 24.25 2.42 -1.99
N VAL A 145 24.65 1.16 -1.80
CA VAL A 145 25.01 0.59 -0.48
C VAL A 145 26.13 1.37 0.22
N ASN A 146 27.05 1.97 -0.55
CA ASN A 146 28.26 2.62 -0.05
C ASN A 146 28.43 4.05 -0.60
N SER A 147 27.35 4.77 -0.93
CA SER A 147 27.49 6.09 -1.51
C SER A 147 28.14 7.08 -0.53
N THR A 148 29.41 7.41 -0.77
CA THR A 148 30.10 8.52 -0.12
C THR A 148 30.10 9.78 -0.99
N GLU A 149 29.61 9.67 -2.24
CA GLU A 149 29.66 10.74 -3.23
C GLU A 149 28.39 11.61 -3.18
N LYS A 150 28.58 12.92 -3.31
CA LYS A 150 27.49 13.91 -3.34
C LYS A 150 26.71 13.92 -4.67
N LYS A 151 27.24 13.28 -5.71
CA LYS A 151 26.64 13.16 -7.04
C LYS A 151 26.98 11.78 -7.60
N ALA A 152 25.97 11.00 -7.96
CA ALA A 152 26.13 9.68 -8.53
C ALA A 152 25.44 9.63 -9.91
N PRO A 153 25.89 8.75 -10.84
CA PRO A 153 25.15 8.48 -12.06
C PRO A 153 23.76 7.91 -11.72
N ILE A 154 22.73 8.41 -12.40
CA ILE A 154 21.35 7.99 -12.20
C ILE A 154 20.98 7.02 -13.32
N ALA A 155 20.41 5.87 -12.94
CA ALA A 155 19.74 4.97 -13.86
C ALA A 155 18.23 5.05 -13.63
N PHE A 156 17.47 5.30 -14.71
CA PHE A 156 16.02 5.21 -14.69
C PHE A 156 15.62 3.81 -15.12
N SER A 157 14.89 3.10 -14.27
CA SER A 157 14.24 1.84 -14.63
C SER A 157 12.75 2.09 -14.69
N ASN A 158 12.18 2.06 -15.88
CA ASN A 158 10.73 2.08 -16.02
C ASN A 158 10.23 0.63 -15.90
N LEU A 159 9.65 0.28 -14.76
CA LEU A 159 8.90 -0.97 -14.61
C LEU A 159 7.56 -0.84 -15.34
N TRP A 160 7.59 -0.87 -16.67
CA TRP A 160 6.38 -1.11 -17.46
C TRP A 160 6.11 -2.61 -17.46
N TRP A 161 5.05 -3.03 -16.78
CA TRP A 161 4.42 -4.30 -17.10
C TRP A 161 3.66 -4.11 -18.42
N PRO A 162 3.91 -4.92 -19.47
CA PRO A 162 3.08 -4.87 -20.66
C PRO A 162 1.70 -5.43 -20.28
N THR A 163 0.73 -4.54 -20.09
CA THR A 163 -0.68 -4.92 -20.11
C THR A 163 -0.99 -5.37 -21.54
N LYS A 164 -1.32 -6.64 -21.71
CA LYS A 164 -1.88 -7.18 -22.96
C LYS A 164 -3.31 -6.69 -23.15
#